data_AF-A0A158QB71-F1
#
_entry.id   AF-A0A158QB71-F1
#
_cell.length_a   1.000
_cell.length_b   1.000
_cell.length_c   1.000
_cell.angle_alpha   90.00
_cell.angle_beta   90.00
_cell.angle_gamma   90.00
#
_symmetry.space_group_name_H-M   'P 1'
#
loop_
_entity.id
_entity.type
_entity.pdbx_description
1 polymer ?
#
loop_
_entity_poly.entity_id
_entity_poly.type
_entity_poly.pdbx_seq_one_letter_code
_entity_poly.pdbx_strand_id
1 'polypeptide(L)'
;MPKEQYMCQLCANHGIFNQPKKGHKQNCPHRHCPCNLCALNTKRRALDQIERQLKNGVTAPCPQKSPTPMEKSQINEVHVLPLFSGTSQQLPENDNTANSKK
;
A
#
# COMPACT_ATOMS: atom_id res chain seq x y z
N MET A 1 23.21 5.39 -8.47
CA MET A 1 22.03 5.21 -7.60
C MET A 1 22.23 3.90 -6.83
N PRO A 2 22.29 3.91 -5.49
CA PRO A 2 22.53 2.69 -4.72
C PRO A 2 21.43 1.66 -5.02
N LYS A 3 21.85 0.41 -5.23
CA LYS A 3 20.97 -0.70 -5.61
C LYS A 3 20.03 -0.99 -4.44
N GLU A 4 18.83 -0.44 -4.52
CA GLU A 4 17.76 -0.69 -3.55
C GLU A 4 17.61 -2.20 -3.38
N GLN A 5 17.88 -2.68 -2.17
CA GLN A 5 17.87 -4.11 -1.88
C GLN A 5 16.47 -4.64 -2.22
N TYR A 6 16.40 -5.55 -3.19
CA TYR A 6 15.13 -5.99 -3.77
C TYR A 6 14.40 -6.92 -2.79
N MET A 7 13.57 -6.34 -1.93
CA MET A 7 12.86 -7.05 -0.86
C MET A 7 11.43 -7.40 -1.29
N CYS A 8 10.79 -8.34 -0.58
CA CYS A 8 9.42 -8.71 -0.88
C CYS A 8 8.43 -7.64 -0.40
N GLN A 9 7.80 -6.93 -1.35
CA GLN A 9 6.84 -5.86 -1.02
C GLN A 9 5.62 -6.33 -0.22
N LEU A 10 5.16 -7.59 -0.42
CA LEU A 10 4.05 -8.11 0.36
C LEU A 10 4.43 -8.25 1.84
N CYS A 11 5.65 -8.73 2.13
CA CYS A 11 6.17 -8.81 3.49
C CYS A 11 6.40 -7.42 4.09
N ALA A 12 6.93 -6.48 3.30
CA ALA A 12 7.12 -5.09 3.72
C ALA A 12 5.80 -4.43 4.15
N ASN A 13 4.69 -4.70 3.46
CA ASN A 13 3.37 -4.20 3.82
C ASN A 13 2.87 -4.70 5.18
N HIS A 14 3.46 -5.77 5.71
CA HIS A 14 3.18 -6.35 7.03
C HIS A 14 4.32 -6.09 8.05
N GLY A 15 5.25 -5.18 7.74
CA GLY A 15 6.36 -4.82 8.62
C GLY A 15 7.56 -5.79 8.55
N ILE A 16 7.55 -6.75 7.63
CA ILE A 16 8.62 -7.75 7.48
C ILE A 16 9.53 -7.33 6.33
N PHE A 17 10.64 -6.66 6.65
CA PHE A 17 11.58 -6.15 5.65
C PHE A 17 12.73 -7.12 5.33
N ASN A 18 13.09 -8.05 6.21
CA ASN A 18 14.27 -8.92 6.03
C ASN A 18 14.13 -10.05 4.98
N GLN A 19 13.11 -10.02 4.12
CA GLN A 19 12.83 -11.09 3.16
C GLN A 19 13.36 -10.74 1.75
N PRO A 20 14.49 -11.35 1.32
CA PRO A 20 15.03 -11.11 -0.01
C PRO A 20 14.09 -11.70 -1.07
N LYS A 21 13.88 -10.97 -2.17
CA LYS A 21 12.90 -11.39 -3.19
C LYS A 21 13.36 -12.57 -4.06
N LYS A 22 14.65 -12.89 -4.07
CA LYS A 22 15.19 -14.12 -4.70
C LYS A 22 14.74 -15.34 -3.89
N GLY A 23 14.04 -16.29 -4.51
CA GLY A 23 13.56 -17.52 -3.85
C GLY A 23 12.30 -17.37 -2.97
N HIS A 24 12.03 -16.18 -2.42
CA HIS A 24 10.91 -15.95 -1.50
C HIS A 24 9.52 -15.91 -2.15
N LYS A 25 9.41 -15.72 -3.47
CA LYS A 25 8.11 -15.50 -4.16
C LYS A 25 7.08 -16.62 -3.91
N GLN A 26 7.51 -17.88 -3.91
CA GLN A 26 6.60 -19.03 -3.72
C GLN A 26 6.32 -19.31 -2.24
N ASN A 27 7.31 -19.05 -1.37
CA ASN A 27 7.23 -19.28 0.08
C ASN A 27 6.74 -18.06 0.87
N CYS A 28 6.23 -17.03 0.18
CA CYS A 28 5.77 -15.81 0.83
C CYS A 28 4.47 -16.10 1.61
N PRO A 29 4.44 -15.88 2.93
CA PRO A 29 3.24 -16.13 3.74
C PRO A 29 2.08 -15.20 3.36
N HIS A 30 2.40 -14.02 2.84
CA HIS A 30 1.42 -13.02 2.43
C HIS A 30 1.05 -13.09 0.95
N ARG A 31 1.44 -14.15 0.23
CA ARG A 31 1.18 -14.31 -1.22
C ARG A 31 -0.30 -14.14 -1.58
N HIS A 32 -1.18 -14.61 -0.71
CA HIS A 32 -2.64 -14.57 -0.89
C HIS A 32 -3.33 -13.67 0.16
N CYS A 33 -2.59 -12.72 0.74
CA CYS A 33 -3.16 -11.83 1.74
C CYS A 33 -4.22 -10.91 1.12
N PRO A 34 -5.45 -10.86 1.66
CA PRO A 34 -6.54 -10.03 1.14
C PRO A 34 -6.54 -8.59 1.71
N CYS A 35 -5.51 -8.18 2.46
CA CYS A 35 -5.47 -6.84 3.06
C CYS A 35 -5.39 -5.73 2.00
N ASN A 36 -5.83 -4.51 2.35
CA ASN A 36 -5.85 -3.37 1.44
C ASN A 36 -4.48 -3.06 0.81
N LEU A 37 -3.40 -3.13 1.58
CA LEU A 37 -2.05 -2.85 1.09
C LEU A 37 -1.58 -3.89 0.05
N CYS A 38 -1.88 -5.17 0.28
CA CYS A 38 -1.54 -6.26 -0.65
C CYS A 38 -2.44 -6.26 -1.90
N ALA A 39 -3.71 -5.90 -1.76
CA ALA A 39 -4.62 -5.70 -2.89
C ALA A 39 -4.14 -4.55 -3.81
N LEU A 40 -3.74 -3.42 -3.23
CA LEU A 40 -3.14 -2.30 -3.98
C LEU A 40 -1.85 -2.72 -4.70
N ASN A 41 -0.98 -3.48 -4.03
CA ASN A 41 0.25 -3.98 -4.65
C ASN A 41 -0.04 -4.86 -5.89
N THR A 42 -1.07 -5.70 -5.81
CA THR A 42 -1.48 -6.58 -6.91
C THR A 42 -2.02 -5.79 -8.09
N LYS A 43 -2.89 -4.80 -7.84
CA LYS A 43 -3.40 -3.89 -8.87
C LYS A 43 -2.27 -3.14 -9.57
N ARG A 44 -1.31 -2.60 -8.80
CA ARG A 44 -0.13 -1.93 -9.37
C ARG A 44 0.68 -2.83 -10.29
N ARG A 45 0.91 -4.10 -9.91
CA ARG A 45 1.63 -5.06 -10.77
C ARG A 45 0.92 -5.34 -12.09
N ALA A 46 -0.42 -5.41 -12.06
CA ALA A 46 -1.20 -5.59 -13.27
C ALA A 46 -1.05 -4.38 -14.22
N LEU A 47 -1.07 -3.16 -13.67
CA LEU A 47 -0.81 -1.94 -14.45
C LEU A 47 0.61 -1.92 -15.03
N ASP A 48 1.64 -2.24 -14.24
CA ASP A 48 3.02 -2.33 -14.73
C ASP A 48 3.15 -3.33 -15.90
N GLN A 49 2.40 -4.45 -15.83
CA GLN A 49 2.41 -5.47 -16.87
C GLN A 49 1.78 -4.94 -18.16
N ILE A 50 0.64 -4.24 -18.06
CA ILE A 50 -0.02 -3.60 -19.19
C ILE A 50 0.90 -2.54 -19.81
N GLU A 51 1.49 -1.67 -19.00
CA GLU A 51 2.41 -0.62 -19.48
C GLU A 51 3.59 -1.22 -20.24
N ARG A 52 4.20 -2.30 -19.73
CA ARG A 52 5.28 -3.02 -20.42
C ARG A 52 4.83 -3.63 -21.74
N GLN A 53 3.62 -4.17 -21.81
CA GLN A 53 3.07 -4.71 -23.06
C GLN A 53 2.88 -3.62 -24.11
N LEU A 54 2.31 -2.47 -23.71
CA LEU A 54 2.14 -1.30 -24.57
C LEU A 54 3.50 -0.77 -25.07
N LYS A 55 4.50 -0.70 -24.19
CA LYS A 55 5.85 -0.26 -24.56
C LYS A 55 6.54 -1.21 -25.55
N ASN A 56 6.30 -2.50 -25.42
CA ASN A 56 6.94 -3.54 -26.22
C ASN A 56 6.16 -3.89 -27.50
N GLY A 57 5.02 -3.24 -27.77
CA GLY A 57 4.26 -3.41 -29.02
C GLY A 57 3.59 -4.78 -29.18
N VAL A 58 3.58 -5.64 -28.15
CA VAL A 58 2.90 -6.94 -28.19
C VAL A 58 1.46 -6.73 -27.76
N THR A 59 0.58 -6.50 -28.74
CA THR A 59 -0.86 -6.52 -28.53
C THR A 59 -1.32 -7.97 -28.35
N ALA A 60 -1.67 -8.35 -27.13
CA ALA A 60 -2.51 -9.52 -26.87
C ALA A 60 -3.61 -9.14 -25.86
N PRO A 61 -4.88 -9.46 -26.16
CA PRO A 61 -6.03 -8.90 -25.45
C PRO A 61 -6.28 -9.53 -24.07
N CYS A 62 -7.10 -8.81 -23.31
CA CYS A 62 -7.53 -9.05 -21.95
C CYS A 62 -8.34 -10.35 -21.72
N PRO A 63 -8.46 -10.81 -20.47
CA PRO A 63 -9.80 -10.91 -19.89
C PRO A 63 -9.90 -10.12 -18.59
N GLN A 64 -10.72 -9.08 -18.64
CA GLN A 64 -11.24 -8.41 -17.45
C GLN A 64 -12.32 -9.28 -16.86
N LYS A 65 -12.21 -9.56 -15.56
CA LYS A 65 -13.38 -9.75 -14.71
C LYS A 65 -13.53 -8.46 -13.90
N SER A 66 -14.23 -7.51 -14.50
CA SER A 66 -14.79 -6.35 -13.83
C SER A 66 -15.94 -6.81 -12.92
N PRO A 67 -15.94 -6.50 -11.62
CA PRO A 67 -17.20 -6.27 -10.93
C PRO A 67 -17.73 -4.90 -11.34
N THR A 68 -18.94 -4.91 -11.90
CA THR A 68 -19.77 -3.79 -12.35
C THR A 68 -20.13 -2.80 -11.23
N PRO A 69 -20.67 -1.62 -11.57
CA PRO A 69 -20.63 -0.43 -10.73
C PRO A 69 -21.65 -0.46 -9.58
N MET A 70 -21.20 0.06 -8.44
CA MET A 70 -21.93 0.89 -7.47
C MET A 70 -23.46 0.94 -7.67
N GLU A 71 -24.22 0.16 -6.90
CA GLU A 71 -25.61 0.49 -6.63
C GLU A 71 -25.67 1.28 -5.31
N LYS A 72 -26.13 2.53 -5.39
CA LYS A 72 -26.43 3.38 -4.24
C LYS A 72 -27.84 3.03 -3.75
N SER A 73 -28.03 3.12 -2.43
CA SER A 73 -29.27 3.44 -1.71
C SER A 73 -29.94 2.28 -0.97
N GLN A 74 -29.78 2.24 0.35
CA GLN A 74 -30.92 2.50 1.24
C GLN A 74 -30.45 2.86 2.65
N ILE A 75 -31.17 3.82 3.22
CA ILE A 75 -30.90 4.58 4.42
C ILE A 75 -31.51 3.84 5.60
N ASN A 76 -30.81 3.76 6.73
CA ASN A 76 -31.43 3.75 8.05
C ASN A 76 -30.51 4.40 9.08
N GLU A 77 -30.98 5.54 9.56
CA GLU A 77 -30.43 6.34 10.66
C GLU A 77 -30.37 5.56 11.98
N VAL A 78 -29.46 5.96 12.89
CA VAL A 78 -29.79 6.65 14.15
C VAL A 78 -28.49 7.16 14.80
N HIS A 79 -28.37 8.49 14.89
CA HIS A 79 -28.06 9.33 16.08
C HIS A 79 -26.92 8.83 17.02
N VAL A 80 -25.89 9.59 17.44
CA VAL A 80 -25.95 10.84 18.24
C VAL A 80 -24.65 11.67 18.13
N LEU A 81 -24.84 12.94 17.74
CA LEU A 81 -24.23 14.27 18.06
C LEU A 81 -22.95 14.39 18.97
N PRO A 82 -22.40 15.62 19.17
CA PRO A 82 -21.87 16.61 18.23
C PRO A 82 -20.54 17.24 18.72
N LEU A 83 -20.06 18.24 17.97
CA LEU A 83 -19.11 19.31 18.38
C LEU A 83 -17.66 18.82 18.61
N PHE A 84 -16.63 19.56 18.21
CA PHE A 84 -16.52 21.00 18.20
C PHE A 84 -15.38 21.43 17.28
N SER A 85 -15.61 22.61 16.73
CA SER A 85 -14.75 23.47 15.94
C SER A 85 -13.33 23.59 16.47
N GLY A 86 -12.42 23.94 15.58
CA GLY A 86 -11.47 25.00 15.93
C GLY A 86 -10.07 24.83 15.38
N THR A 87 -9.73 25.79 14.51
CA THR A 87 -8.50 26.60 14.59
C THR A 87 -7.18 25.84 14.63
N SER A 88 -6.42 25.81 13.53
CA SER A 88 -5.48 26.90 13.18
C SER A 88 -4.65 27.35 14.38
N GLN A 89 -3.42 26.85 14.49
CA GLN A 89 -2.20 27.64 14.64
C GLN A 89 -0.98 26.77 14.94
N GLN A 90 0.17 27.39 14.69
CA GLN A 90 1.54 26.94 14.64
C GLN A 90 2.15 26.66 16.02
N LEU A 91 3.40 26.12 16.00
CA LEU A 91 4.43 26.09 17.07
C LEU A 91 4.39 24.89 18.06
N PRO A 92 5.40 24.65 18.93
CA PRO A 92 6.87 24.88 18.86
C PRO A 92 7.72 23.64 19.28
N GLU A 93 9.04 23.76 19.02
CA GLU A 93 10.21 23.58 19.90
C GLU A 93 10.47 22.36 20.80
N ASN A 94 11.79 22.20 20.99
CA ASN A 94 12.56 21.77 22.16
C ASN A 94 12.95 20.28 22.22
N ASP A 95 13.97 19.85 22.96
CA ASP A 95 15.35 20.28 23.34
C ASP A 95 15.87 19.11 24.22
N ASN A 96 17.16 19.12 24.59
CA ASN A 96 17.80 18.33 25.66
C ASN A 96 18.18 16.86 25.35
N THR A 97 19.28 16.27 25.82
CA THR A 97 20.53 16.70 26.50
C THR A 97 21.35 15.44 26.81
N ALA A 98 22.66 15.59 27.11
CA ALA A 98 23.50 14.71 27.96
C ALA A 98 23.92 13.32 27.40
N ASN A 99 25.06 12.70 27.73
CA ASN A 99 26.22 13.01 28.58
C ASN A 99 27.25 11.85 28.47
N SER A 100 28.52 12.19 28.72
CA SER A 100 29.58 11.42 29.43
C SER A 100 30.27 10.17 28.87
N LYS A 101 31.61 10.36 28.73
CA LYS A 101 32.73 9.65 29.41
C LYS A 101 32.79 8.12 29.30
N LYS A 102 33.90 7.61 28.77
CA LYS A 102 35.07 7.14 29.56
C LYS A 102 36.27 6.90 28.66
#